data_AF-A0A7J6H2S8-F1
#
_entry.id   AF-A0A7J6H2S8-F1
#
_cell.length_a   1.000
_cell.length_b   1.000
_cell.length_c   1.000
_cell.angle_alpha   90.00
_cell.angle_beta   90.00
_cell.angle_gamma   90.00
#
_symmetry.space_group_name_H-M   'P 1'
#
loop_
_entity.id
_entity.type
_entity.pdbx_description
1 polymer ?
#
loop_
_entity_poly.entity_id
_entity_poly.type
_entity_poly.pdbx_seq_one_letter_code
_entity_poly.pdbx_strand_id
1 'polypeptide(L)'
;MLLNPIPPEDLGWHRVFQATTTVPVGEEIWKAPVHERVKLFLWKVCKDILPCGSRLRTVFGNESHCTMCRDGEDSIPHLFFQCPFARACWFSSPFGIRSEGLVFGNMLELVNWIIHSPPNIPPSSPGGPSFPQFAAYLCYSLWNARNKVFHNGSALRPQDVLSNCLKLINDFIASNSRISLERLEVLDHPCQPQMVLKDFNFFSDAAVRGSCAFVAVVVFNKEGTFVEALTAKVSVSSALHAESLALCHAFSLSLKMNCKDASFYTDCLQLANAVKNYSIPMWNLSNVFLHLFSCLKLNTGLGVFWLPREANLVAHKLAAWAALNNVSRVCSAGEVAPFVATGF
;
A
#
# COMPACT_ATOMS: atom_id res chain seq x y z
N MET A 1 10.65 51.62 28.91
CA MET A 1 11.15 50.62 29.87
C MET A 1 11.30 49.31 29.13
N LEU A 2 12.51 48.76 29.17
CA LEU A 2 12.93 47.54 28.50
C LEU A 2 12.13 46.35 29.06
N LEU A 3 11.47 45.56 28.20
CA LEU A 3 10.98 44.24 28.58
C LEU A 3 12.13 43.25 28.38
N ASN A 4 12.58 42.65 29.48
CA ASN A 4 13.65 41.67 29.52
C ASN A 4 13.33 40.43 28.68
N PRO A 5 14.34 39.79 28.05
CA PRO A 5 14.15 38.51 27.39
C PRO A 5 13.97 37.38 28.42
N ILE A 6 12.99 36.52 28.16
CA ILE A 6 12.70 35.30 28.92
C ILE A 6 13.81 34.27 28.62
N PRO A 7 14.36 33.55 29.62
CA PRO A 7 15.47 32.61 29.43
C PRO A 7 15.05 31.32 28.69
N PRO A 8 15.97 30.61 28.01
CA PRO A 8 15.65 29.54 27.07
C PRO A 8 15.53 28.13 27.70
N GLU A 9 15.00 27.97 28.91
CA GLU A 9 14.96 26.65 29.59
C GLU A 9 13.57 26.07 29.90
N ASP A 10 12.46 26.72 29.51
CA ASP A 10 11.10 26.22 29.81
C ASP A 10 10.28 25.80 28.57
N LEU A 11 10.91 25.12 27.61
CA LEU A 11 10.18 24.44 26.53
C LEU A 11 9.99 22.95 26.87
N GLY A 12 8.97 22.68 27.67
CA GLY A 12 8.57 21.37 28.19
C GLY A 12 8.08 20.36 27.15
N TRP A 13 8.91 20.00 26.16
CA TRP A 13 8.61 18.93 25.21
C TRP A 13 8.83 17.52 25.78
N HIS A 14 9.52 17.40 26.93
CA HIS A 14 9.90 16.11 27.52
C HIS A 14 8.77 15.37 28.28
N ARG A 15 7.55 15.92 28.40
CA ARG A 15 6.51 15.34 29.27
C ARG A 15 5.15 15.04 28.61
N VAL A 16 5.08 14.90 27.28
CA VAL A 16 3.80 14.60 26.60
C VAL A 16 3.68 13.15 26.10
N PHE A 17 4.71 12.31 26.22
CA PHE A 17 4.64 10.90 25.80
C PHE A 17 4.44 9.94 26.96
N GLN A 18 3.27 10.00 27.60
CA GLN A 18 2.74 8.85 28.32
C GLN A 18 1.28 8.62 27.95
N ALA A 19 1.04 7.41 27.43
CA ALA A 19 -0.25 6.79 27.14
C ALA A 19 -1.06 7.33 25.94
N THR A 20 -0.72 6.81 24.75
CA THR A 20 -1.74 6.44 23.75
C THR A 20 -1.25 5.24 22.94
N THR A 21 -2.16 4.28 22.78
CA THR A 21 -2.08 2.93 22.21
C THR A 21 -1.08 2.75 21.06
N THR A 22 -0.15 1.81 21.24
CA THR A 22 0.99 1.50 20.36
C THR A 22 0.56 0.82 19.05
N VAL A 23 0.11 1.59 18.06
CA VAL A 23 0.17 1.14 16.67
C VAL A 23 1.63 1.29 16.23
N PRO A 24 2.28 0.24 15.69
CA PRO A 24 3.63 0.40 15.17
C PRO A 24 3.59 1.46 14.06
N VAL A 25 4.45 2.48 14.10
CA VAL A 25 4.58 3.51 13.04
C VAL A 25 4.63 2.88 11.63
N GLY A 26 5.16 1.65 11.52
CA GLY A 26 5.14 0.86 10.30
C GLY A 26 3.74 0.63 9.70
N GLU A 27 2.70 0.44 10.52
CA GLU A 27 1.30 0.31 10.07
C GLU A 27 0.67 1.66 9.70
N GLU A 28 1.08 2.74 10.36
CA GLU A 28 0.57 4.09 10.11
C GLU A 28 1.06 4.68 8.78
N ILE A 29 2.31 4.36 8.39
CA ILE A 29 2.84 4.72 7.07
C ILE A 29 1.90 4.26 5.95
N TRP A 30 1.28 3.08 6.09
CA TRP A 30 0.39 2.53 5.07
C TRP A 30 -0.97 3.25 4.99
N LYS A 31 -1.36 3.96 6.04
CA LYS A 31 -2.58 4.79 6.10
C LYS A 31 -2.36 6.21 5.54
N ALA A 32 -1.12 6.63 5.31
CA ALA A 32 -0.82 7.97 4.81
C ALA A 32 -1.45 8.22 3.42
N PRO A 33 -2.07 9.40 3.18
CA PRO A 33 -2.70 9.74 1.91
C PRO A 33 -1.65 10.19 0.88
N VAL A 34 -0.78 9.27 0.47
CA VAL A 34 0.29 9.45 -0.54
C VAL A 34 0.38 8.22 -1.45
N HIS A 35 1.07 8.34 -2.58
CA HIS A 35 1.31 7.20 -3.48
C HIS A 35 2.04 6.06 -2.76
N GLU A 36 1.76 4.81 -3.14
CA GLU A 36 2.40 3.60 -2.58
C GLU A 36 3.94 3.63 -2.63
N ARG A 37 4.51 4.20 -3.70
CA ARG A 37 5.97 4.38 -3.80
C ARG A 37 6.55 5.29 -2.71
N VAL A 38 5.78 6.28 -2.25
CA VAL A 38 6.17 7.20 -1.18
C VAL A 38 6.02 6.52 0.18
N LYS A 39 4.96 5.70 0.38
CA LYS A 39 4.82 4.85 1.57
C LYS A 39 5.99 3.89 1.73
N LEU A 40 6.35 3.19 0.64
CA LEU A 40 7.52 2.31 0.61
C LEU A 40 8.83 3.06 0.90
N PHE A 41 8.97 4.27 0.37
CA PHE A 41 10.10 5.14 0.69
C PHE A 41 10.16 5.48 2.18
N LEU A 42 9.06 5.92 2.80
CA LEU A 42 9.00 6.22 4.24
C LEU A 42 9.29 4.99 5.10
N TRP A 43 8.83 3.81 4.68
CA TRP A 43 9.18 2.56 5.34
C TRP A 43 10.70 2.28 5.28
N LYS A 44 11.35 2.54 4.13
CA LYS A 44 12.81 2.43 3.99
C LYS A 44 13.55 3.43 4.87
N VAL A 45 13.04 4.66 5.01
CA VAL A 45 13.56 5.66 5.96
C VAL A 45 13.46 5.12 7.39
N CYS A 46 12.29 4.63 7.79
CA CYS A 46 12.04 4.08 9.13
C CYS A 46 12.98 2.91 9.47
N LYS A 47 13.27 2.05 8.48
CA LYS A 47 14.23 0.94 8.60
C LYS A 47 15.69 1.37 8.47
N ASP A 48 15.96 2.65 8.25
CA ASP A 48 17.29 3.19 7.99
C ASP A 48 18.02 2.52 6.82
N ILE A 49 17.31 2.03 5.79
CA ILE A 49 17.95 1.26 4.68
C ILE A 49 18.09 2.04 3.38
N LEU A 50 17.92 3.37 3.41
CA LEU A 50 18.14 4.18 2.22
C LEU A 50 19.63 4.30 1.87
N PRO A 51 20.00 4.26 0.58
CA PRO A 51 21.39 4.46 0.16
C PRO A 51 21.76 5.95 0.30
N CYS A 52 22.23 6.35 1.48
CA CYS A 52 22.73 7.69 1.79
C CYS A 52 23.92 7.57 2.76
N GLY A 53 24.92 8.45 2.64
CA GLY A 53 25.95 8.62 3.66
C GLY A 53 26.79 7.41 3.96
N SER A 54 26.86 7.05 5.25
CA SER A 54 27.65 5.94 5.79
C SER A 54 27.37 4.61 5.09
N ARG A 55 26.15 4.36 4.63
CA ARG A 55 25.80 3.15 3.87
C ARG A 55 26.39 3.15 2.46
N LEU A 56 26.34 4.29 1.76
CA LEU A 56 27.01 4.43 0.47
C LEU A 56 28.53 4.38 0.62
N ARG A 57 29.08 4.92 1.71
CA ARG A 57 30.50 4.78 2.05
C ARG A 57 30.90 3.33 2.23
N THR A 58 30.09 2.53 2.93
CA THR A 58 30.38 1.11 3.17
C THR A 58 30.43 0.31 1.86
N VAL A 59 29.67 0.73 0.84
CA VAL A 59 29.57 0.04 -0.46
C VAL A 59 30.55 0.61 -1.51
N PHE A 60 30.78 1.93 -1.53
CA PHE A 60 31.50 2.64 -2.60
C PHE A 60 32.71 3.45 -2.14
N GLY A 61 32.99 3.56 -0.83
CA GLY A 61 34.17 4.26 -0.30
C GLY A 61 34.17 5.80 -0.41
N ASN A 62 33.07 6.41 -0.88
CA ASN A 62 33.00 7.86 -1.14
C ASN A 62 32.91 8.74 0.13
N GLU A 63 33.20 10.04 -0.07
CA GLU A 63 33.21 11.12 0.93
C GLU A 63 31.92 11.23 1.76
N SER A 64 32.06 11.76 2.99
CA SER A 64 30.98 11.93 3.98
C SER A 64 30.09 13.14 3.74
N HIS A 65 30.44 13.98 2.77
CA HIS A 65 29.79 15.27 2.59
C HIS A 65 28.48 15.10 1.81
N CYS A 66 27.45 15.79 2.28
CA CYS A 66 26.13 15.85 1.66
C CYS A 66 26.26 16.28 0.21
N THR A 67 25.74 15.46 -0.72
CA THR A 67 25.86 15.72 -2.16
C THR A 67 25.19 17.04 -2.57
N MET A 68 24.24 17.53 -1.78
CA MET A 68 23.48 18.76 -2.06
C MET A 68 24.22 20.03 -1.63
N CYS A 69 24.73 20.10 -0.40
CA CYS A 69 25.38 21.31 0.13
C CYS A 69 26.91 21.23 0.19
N ARG A 70 27.49 20.03 0.04
CA ARG A 70 28.94 19.74 0.09
C ARG A 70 29.65 20.08 1.40
N ASP A 71 28.90 20.28 2.49
CA ASP A 71 29.46 20.73 3.77
C ASP A 71 29.06 19.79 4.93
N GLY A 72 27.76 19.56 5.12
CA GLY A 72 27.27 18.68 6.20
C GLY A 72 27.44 17.19 5.91
N GLU A 73 27.20 16.34 6.91
CA GLU A 73 27.19 14.89 6.74
C GLU A 73 26.07 14.45 5.76
N ASP A 74 26.35 13.51 4.87
CA ASP A 74 25.38 12.93 3.93
C ASP A 74 24.40 11.96 4.63
N SER A 75 23.76 12.38 5.71
CA SER A 75 22.80 11.58 6.48
C SER A 75 21.35 11.93 6.13
N ILE A 76 20.41 11.03 6.43
CA ILE A 76 18.98 11.28 6.20
C ILE A 76 18.46 12.49 7.00
N PRO A 77 18.73 12.64 8.31
CA PRO A 77 18.31 13.82 9.06
C PRO A 77 18.87 15.11 8.47
N HIS A 78 20.14 15.08 8.03
CA HIS A 78 20.74 16.23 7.38
C HIS A 78 20.05 16.54 6.05
N LEU A 79 19.96 15.55 5.16
CA LEU A 79 19.36 15.69 3.84
C LEU A 79 17.91 16.20 3.89
N PHE A 80 17.13 15.76 4.88
CA PHE A 80 15.73 16.16 4.99
C PHE A 80 15.52 17.48 5.72
N PHE A 81 16.31 17.82 6.74
CA PHE A 81 15.96 18.94 7.63
C PHE A 81 17.06 19.97 7.86
N GLN A 82 18.33 19.58 7.87
CA GLN A 82 19.43 20.46 8.30
C GLN A 82 20.20 21.05 7.11
N CYS A 83 20.20 20.36 5.97
CA CYS A 83 20.85 20.81 4.74
C CYS A 83 20.32 22.19 4.35
N PRO A 84 21.19 23.19 4.08
CA PRO A 84 20.77 24.52 3.63
C PRO A 84 19.81 24.47 2.43
N PHE A 85 20.01 23.51 1.53
CA PHE A 85 19.11 23.27 0.40
C PHE A 85 17.71 22.84 0.85
N ALA A 86 17.63 21.86 1.77
CA ALA A 86 16.37 21.36 2.30
C ALA A 86 15.64 22.41 3.15
N ARG A 87 16.38 23.17 3.97
CA ARG A 87 15.87 24.30 4.75
C ARG A 87 15.18 25.33 3.85
N ALA A 88 15.79 25.67 2.72
CA ALA A 88 15.19 26.57 1.75
C ALA A 88 13.86 26.01 1.19
N CYS A 89 13.78 24.70 0.91
CA CYS A 89 12.54 24.06 0.48
C CYS A 89 11.44 24.08 1.57
N TRP A 90 11.79 23.79 2.83
CA TRP A 90 10.86 23.84 3.96
C TRP A 90 10.35 25.25 4.22
N PHE A 91 11.24 26.23 4.20
CA PHE A 91 10.88 27.63 4.42
C PHE A 91 10.02 28.19 3.28
N SER A 92 10.29 27.78 2.04
CA SER A 92 9.50 28.17 0.87
C SER A 92 8.20 27.37 0.70
N SER A 93 7.94 26.41 1.59
CA SER A 93 6.72 25.60 1.53
C SER A 93 5.47 26.41 1.89
N PRO A 94 4.27 25.91 1.56
CA PRO A 94 3.01 26.50 2.05
C PRO A 94 2.90 26.62 3.57
N PHE A 95 3.77 25.92 4.32
CA PHE A 95 3.77 25.88 5.78
C PHE A 95 4.89 26.72 6.41
N GLY A 96 5.81 27.30 5.62
CA GLY A 96 6.85 28.21 6.13
C GLY A 96 7.78 27.61 7.19
N ILE A 97 8.09 26.31 7.10
CA ILE A 97 8.75 25.57 8.19
C ILE A 97 10.23 25.93 8.30
N ARG A 98 10.64 26.29 9.52
CA ARG A 98 12.06 26.44 9.89
C ARG A 98 12.58 25.12 10.42
N SER A 99 13.18 24.32 9.55
CA SER A 99 13.59 22.95 9.88
C SER A 99 14.91 22.84 10.66
N GLU A 100 15.61 23.95 10.91
CA GLU A 100 16.94 23.98 11.54
C GLU A 100 16.99 23.39 12.95
N GLY A 101 15.93 23.61 13.73
CA GLY A 101 15.82 23.14 15.10
C GLY A 101 15.28 21.73 15.25
N LEU A 102 14.96 21.05 14.14
CA LEU A 102 14.40 19.70 14.18
C LEU A 102 15.52 18.68 14.40
N VAL A 103 15.48 18.04 15.56
CA VAL A 103 16.40 16.97 15.97
C VAL A 103 15.58 15.75 16.33
N PHE A 104 15.99 14.58 15.85
CA PHE A 104 15.31 13.31 16.05
C PHE A 104 16.28 12.32 16.67
N GLY A 105 15.86 11.59 17.71
CA GLY A 105 16.70 10.59 18.37
C GLY A 105 16.91 9.33 17.53
N ASN A 106 16.01 9.04 16.60
CA ASN A 106 16.07 7.88 15.70
C ASN A 106 15.18 8.09 14.46
N MET A 107 15.28 7.17 13.49
CA MET A 107 14.47 7.22 12.26
C MET A 107 12.96 7.03 12.51
N LEU A 108 12.57 6.36 13.60
CA LEU A 108 11.17 6.16 13.95
C LEU A 108 10.53 7.50 14.31
N GLU A 109 11.16 8.28 15.18
CA GLU A 109 10.73 9.63 15.57
C GLU A 109 10.68 10.57 14.36
N LEU A 110 11.69 10.51 13.49
CA LEU A 110 11.73 11.29 12.25
C LEU A 110 10.53 10.96 11.35
N VAL A 111 10.26 9.68 11.10
CA VAL A 111 9.12 9.27 10.25
C VAL A 111 7.80 9.59 10.93
N ASN A 112 7.71 9.44 12.25
CA ASN A 112 6.54 9.82 13.03
C ASN A 112 6.20 11.30 12.86
N TRP A 113 7.21 12.18 12.84
CA TRP A 113 7.04 13.60 12.59
C TRP A 113 6.59 13.90 11.15
N ILE A 114 7.06 13.14 10.16
CA ILE A 114 6.64 13.29 8.77
C ILE A 114 5.16 12.95 8.58
N ILE A 115 4.69 11.87 9.22
CA ILE A 115 3.33 11.34 8.98
C ILE A 115 2.26 11.97 9.87
N HIS A 116 2.63 12.81 10.84
CA HIS A 116 1.72 13.51 11.74
C HIS A 116 1.86 15.02 11.64
N SER A 117 0.75 15.75 11.81
CA SER A 117 0.77 17.21 11.91
C SER A 117 1.21 17.64 13.31
N PRO A 118 2.31 18.38 13.47
CA PRO A 118 2.62 19.06 14.72
C PRO A 118 1.51 20.06 15.07
N PRO A 119 1.20 20.24 16.36
CA PRO A 119 0.07 21.08 16.80
C PRO A 119 0.19 22.56 16.42
N ASN A 120 1.40 23.03 16.13
CA ASN A 120 1.70 24.44 15.83
C ASN A 120 1.73 24.76 14.34
N ILE A 121 1.41 23.80 13.46
CA ILE A 121 1.37 24.04 12.02
C ILE A 121 -0.01 24.58 11.63
N PRO A 122 -0.10 25.72 10.95
CA PRO A 122 -1.38 26.27 10.52
C PRO A 122 -2.11 25.26 9.63
N PRO A 123 -3.45 25.19 9.73
CA PRO A 123 -4.23 24.32 8.87
C PRO A 123 -3.99 24.68 7.41
N SER A 124 -3.93 23.66 6.55
CA SER A 124 -3.76 23.84 5.12
C SER A 124 -4.84 24.77 4.54
N SER A 125 -4.46 25.60 3.58
CA SER A 125 -5.42 26.40 2.82
C SER A 125 -6.49 25.50 2.19
N PRO A 126 -7.74 25.99 2.02
CA PRO A 126 -8.80 25.21 1.38
C PRO A 126 -8.35 24.70 0.00
N GLY A 127 -8.37 23.37 -0.18
CA GLY A 127 -7.91 22.71 -1.41
C GLY A 127 -6.39 22.45 -1.51
N GLY A 128 -5.60 22.86 -0.51
CA GLY A 128 -4.17 22.58 -0.42
C GLY A 128 -3.85 21.21 0.20
N PRO A 129 -2.60 20.72 0.06
CA PRO A 129 -2.18 19.46 0.66
C PRO A 129 -2.19 19.51 2.17
N SER A 130 -2.48 18.40 2.84
CA SER A 130 -2.26 18.30 4.28
C SER A 130 -0.75 18.37 4.60
N PHE A 131 -0.40 18.81 5.81
CA PHE A 131 1.01 18.85 6.21
C PHE A 131 1.71 17.48 6.06
N PRO A 132 1.16 16.35 6.54
CA PRO A 132 1.84 15.06 6.43
C PRO A 132 2.04 14.63 4.97
N GLN A 133 1.07 14.94 4.11
CA GLN A 133 1.18 14.68 2.68
C GLN A 133 2.32 15.48 2.08
N PHE A 134 2.37 16.79 2.34
CA PHE A 134 3.43 17.65 1.85
C PHE A 134 4.80 17.21 2.37
N ALA A 135 4.93 16.96 3.68
CA ALA A 135 6.16 16.54 4.32
C ALA A 135 6.73 15.25 3.70
N ALA A 136 5.88 14.26 3.47
CA ALA A 136 6.25 13.00 2.84
C ALA A 136 6.76 13.19 1.39
N TYR A 137 6.04 13.97 0.57
CA TYR A 137 6.46 14.24 -0.80
C TYR A 137 7.71 15.10 -0.89
N LEU A 138 7.90 16.03 0.05
CA LEU A 138 9.09 16.87 0.07
C LEU A 138 10.33 16.03 0.41
N CYS A 139 10.27 15.20 1.45
CA CYS A 139 11.38 14.29 1.80
C CYS A 139 11.70 13.33 0.65
N TYR A 140 10.67 12.79 -0.02
CA TYR A 140 10.84 11.95 -1.21
C TYR A 140 11.51 12.72 -2.38
N SER A 141 11.09 13.97 -2.60
CA SER A 141 11.64 14.82 -3.66
C SER A 141 13.08 15.23 -3.39
N LEU A 142 13.44 15.52 -2.13
CA LEU A 142 14.81 15.80 -1.69
C LEU A 142 15.73 14.60 -1.90
N TRP A 143 15.27 13.39 -1.55
CA TRP A 143 16.03 12.17 -1.79
C TRP A 143 16.26 11.92 -3.29
N ASN A 144 15.24 12.08 -4.13
CA ASN A 144 15.39 11.96 -5.58
C ASN A 144 16.31 13.03 -6.17
N ALA A 145 16.21 14.27 -5.68
CA ALA A 145 17.09 15.37 -6.08
C ALA A 145 18.55 15.02 -5.77
N ARG A 146 18.84 14.60 -4.54
CA ARG A 146 20.17 14.14 -4.12
C ARG A 146 20.71 13.03 -5.02
N ASN A 147 19.91 12.02 -5.32
CA ASN A 147 20.34 10.94 -6.22
C ASN A 147 20.61 11.42 -7.64
N LYS A 148 19.80 12.35 -8.15
CA LYS A 148 20.02 12.96 -9.47
C LYS A 148 21.31 13.77 -9.51
N VAL A 149 21.62 14.54 -8.46
CA VAL A 149 22.91 15.25 -8.36
C VAL A 149 24.07 14.26 -8.25
N PHE A 150 23.92 13.21 -7.44
CA PHE A 150 24.94 12.17 -7.24
C PHE A 150 25.30 11.44 -8.54
N HIS A 151 24.31 11.05 -9.35
CA HIS A 151 24.54 10.27 -10.57
C HIS A 151 24.83 11.14 -11.81
N ASN A 152 24.19 12.30 -11.93
CA ASN A 152 24.21 13.08 -13.18
C ASN A 152 24.92 14.44 -13.02
N GLY A 153 25.42 14.78 -11.83
CA GLY A 153 26.09 16.05 -11.56
C GLY A 153 25.22 17.29 -11.77
N SER A 154 23.90 17.14 -11.87
CA SER A 154 22.99 18.23 -12.22
C SER A 154 22.90 19.26 -11.11
N ALA A 155 23.07 20.55 -11.41
CA ALA A 155 22.69 21.61 -10.49
C ALA A 155 21.16 21.70 -10.41
N LEU A 156 20.61 21.67 -9.21
CA LEU A 156 19.18 21.84 -8.96
C LEU A 156 18.98 23.07 -8.07
N ARG A 157 17.86 23.77 -8.24
CA ARG A 157 17.46 24.84 -7.33
C ARG A 157 16.37 24.34 -6.38
N PRO A 158 16.28 24.86 -5.14
CA PRO A 158 15.21 24.49 -4.20
C PRO A 158 13.81 24.62 -4.80
N GLN A 159 13.60 25.62 -5.66
CA GLN A 159 12.32 25.86 -6.35
C GLN A 159 11.96 24.71 -7.29
N ASP A 160 12.93 24.13 -8.00
CA ASP A 160 12.67 23.03 -8.93
C ASP A 160 12.19 21.77 -8.18
N VAL A 161 12.78 21.51 -6.99
CA VAL A 161 12.37 20.41 -6.10
C VAL A 161 10.98 20.66 -5.52
N LEU A 162 10.70 21.90 -5.10
CA LEU A 162 9.40 22.27 -4.55
C LEU A 162 8.29 22.19 -5.61
N SER A 163 8.53 22.69 -6.83
CA SER A 163 7.60 22.58 -7.95
C SER A 163 7.31 21.13 -8.30
N ASN A 164 8.33 20.26 -8.32
CA ASN A 164 8.13 18.84 -8.55
C ASN A 164 7.36 18.17 -7.41
N CYS A 165 7.63 18.55 -6.15
CA CYS A 165 6.89 18.07 -4.99
C CYS A 165 5.39 18.43 -5.10
N LEU A 166 5.06 19.69 -5.39
CA LEU A 166 3.68 20.13 -5.57
C LEU A 166 2.99 19.45 -6.76
N LYS A 167 3.72 19.24 -7.86
CA LYS A 167 3.22 18.46 -9.00
C LYS A 167 2.85 17.03 -8.59
N LEU A 168 3.72 16.33 -7.85
CA LEU A 168 3.45 14.97 -7.38
C LEU A 168 2.22 14.89 -6.46
N ILE A 169 1.99 15.92 -5.65
CA ILE A 169 0.79 16.02 -4.81
C ILE A 169 -0.45 16.25 -5.68
N ASN A 170 -0.40 17.19 -6.62
CA ASN A 170 -1.52 17.46 -7.52
C ASN A 170 -1.87 16.24 -8.38
N ASP A 171 -0.86 15.52 -8.87
CA ASP A 171 -1.04 14.26 -9.61
C ASP A 171 -1.75 13.21 -8.73
N PHE A 172 -1.37 13.11 -7.45
CA PHE A 172 -2.02 12.21 -6.49
C PHE A 172 -3.47 12.58 -6.21
N ILE A 173 -3.73 13.88 -5.98
CA ILE A 173 -5.08 14.40 -5.75
C ILE A 173 -5.93 14.14 -6.99
N ALA A 174 -5.43 14.49 -8.19
CA ALA A 174 -6.14 14.26 -9.44
C ALA A 174 -6.41 12.77 -9.68
N SER A 175 -5.45 11.87 -9.41
CA SER A 175 -5.66 10.43 -9.56
C SER A 175 -6.71 9.91 -8.57
N ASN A 176 -6.70 10.38 -7.32
CA ASN A 176 -7.68 9.96 -6.34
C ASN A 176 -9.05 10.57 -6.57
N SER A 177 -9.13 11.81 -7.06
CA SER A 177 -10.38 12.43 -7.48
C SER A 177 -10.97 11.69 -8.67
N ARG A 178 -10.16 11.25 -9.65
CA ARG A 178 -10.63 10.37 -10.74
C ARG A 178 -11.14 9.04 -10.21
N ILE A 179 -10.39 8.37 -9.33
CA ILE A 179 -10.85 7.12 -8.69
C ILE A 179 -12.12 7.36 -7.87
N SER A 180 -12.25 8.51 -7.21
CA SER A 180 -13.42 8.87 -6.41
C SER A 180 -14.62 9.22 -7.28
N LEU A 181 -14.42 9.91 -8.40
CA LEU A 181 -15.46 10.22 -9.39
C LEU A 181 -15.90 8.96 -10.13
N GLU A 182 -14.97 8.09 -10.54
CA GLU A 182 -15.27 6.76 -11.06
C GLU A 182 -16.02 5.92 -10.03
N ARG A 183 -15.67 5.99 -8.73
CA ARG A 183 -16.43 5.34 -7.65
C ARG A 183 -17.81 5.97 -7.42
N LEU A 184 -17.94 7.29 -7.53
CA LEU A 184 -19.23 7.99 -7.36
C LEU A 184 -20.16 7.72 -8.55
N GLU A 185 -19.63 7.68 -9.78
CA GLU A 185 -20.38 7.24 -10.97
C GLU A 185 -20.84 5.78 -10.83
N VAL A 186 -20.06 4.94 -10.15
CA VAL A 186 -20.43 3.55 -9.79
C VAL A 186 -21.45 3.50 -8.64
N LEU A 187 -21.48 4.48 -7.74
CA LEU A 187 -22.40 4.51 -6.58
C LEU A 187 -23.79 5.07 -6.90
N ASP A 188 -23.93 5.89 -7.94
CA ASP A 188 -25.22 6.48 -8.36
C ASP A 188 -25.99 5.63 -9.40
N HIS A 189 -25.42 4.50 -9.80
CA HIS A 189 -26.16 3.45 -10.49
C HIS A 189 -26.46 2.33 -9.49
N PRO A 190 -27.71 1.87 -9.32
CA PRO A 190 -27.98 0.54 -8.80
C PRO A 190 -27.54 -0.48 -9.86
N CYS A 191 -26.24 -0.53 -10.12
CA CYS A 191 -25.58 -1.61 -10.80
C CYS A 191 -24.63 -2.19 -9.77
N GLN A 192 -25.19 -2.96 -8.82
CA GLN A 192 -24.49 -4.19 -8.47
C GLN A 192 -24.06 -4.81 -9.81
N PRO A 193 -22.78 -5.12 -10.06
CA PRO A 193 -22.43 -5.84 -11.27
C PRO A 193 -23.35 -7.05 -11.30
N GLN A 194 -24.27 -7.11 -12.28
CA GLN A 194 -25.20 -8.22 -12.38
C GLN A 194 -24.35 -9.47 -12.41
N MET A 195 -24.37 -10.22 -11.31
CA MET A 195 -23.57 -11.41 -11.21
C MET A 195 -24.06 -12.34 -12.30
N VAL A 196 -23.17 -12.71 -13.21
CA VAL A 196 -23.47 -13.71 -14.23
C VAL A 196 -23.54 -15.05 -13.52
N LEU A 197 -24.68 -15.37 -12.91
CA LEU A 197 -24.87 -16.62 -12.21
C LEU A 197 -24.95 -17.75 -13.23
N LYS A 198 -24.05 -18.71 -13.05
CA LYS A 198 -24.00 -19.97 -13.81
C LYS A 198 -24.43 -21.12 -12.91
N ASP A 199 -24.50 -22.32 -13.46
CA ASP A 199 -24.86 -23.51 -12.67
C ASP A 199 -23.98 -23.66 -11.42
N PHE A 200 -22.70 -23.26 -11.50
CA PHE A 200 -21.78 -23.18 -10.36
C PHE A 200 -21.04 -21.84 -10.29
N ASN A 201 -21.01 -21.24 -9.10
CA ASN A 201 -20.45 -19.92 -8.85
C ASN A 201 -19.36 -20.04 -7.78
N PHE A 202 -18.11 -19.81 -8.16
CA PHE A 202 -16.92 -20.01 -7.34
C PHE A 202 -16.42 -18.66 -6.82
N PHE A 203 -16.25 -18.55 -5.51
CA PHE A 203 -15.78 -17.35 -4.83
C PHE A 203 -14.44 -17.66 -4.19
N SER A 204 -13.39 -16.97 -4.62
CA SER A 204 -12.02 -17.22 -4.16
C SER A 204 -11.45 -16.03 -3.40
N ASP A 205 -10.66 -16.30 -2.35
CA ASP A 205 -9.88 -15.32 -1.59
C ASP A 205 -8.65 -15.99 -0.96
N ALA A 206 -7.67 -15.20 -0.51
CA ALA A 206 -6.54 -15.72 0.24
C ALA A 206 -6.15 -14.86 1.47
N ALA A 207 -5.85 -15.53 2.58
CA ALA A 207 -5.32 -14.92 3.79
C ALA A 207 -3.80 -15.16 3.91
N VAL A 208 -3.01 -14.12 3.66
CA VAL A 208 -1.53 -14.18 3.75
C VAL A 208 -1.05 -14.18 5.21
N ARG A 209 -0.08 -15.06 5.52
CA ARG A 209 0.61 -15.20 6.81
C ARG A 209 2.11 -15.48 6.57
N GLY A 210 2.91 -14.42 6.58
CA GLY A 210 4.35 -14.51 6.31
C GLY A 210 4.63 -14.99 4.88
N SER A 211 5.37 -16.09 4.73
CA SER A 211 5.70 -16.72 3.44
C SER A 211 4.66 -17.75 2.97
N CYS A 212 3.54 -17.87 3.67
CA CYS A 212 2.44 -18.77 3.31
C CYS A 212 1.13 -17.98 3.20
N ALA A 213 0.14 -18.57 2.53
CA ALA A 213 -1.23 -18.10 2.54
C ALA A 213 -2.19 -19.27 2.71
N PHE A 214 -3.38 -18.96 3.18
CA PHE A 214 -4.51 -19.88 3.24
C PHE A 214 -5.52 -19.43 2.21
N VAL A 215 -5.65 -20.20 1.13
CA VAL A 215 -6.65 -19.95 0.10
C VAL A 215 -7.99 -20.50 0.55
N ALA A 216 -9.06 -19.84 0.15
CA ALA A 216 -10.41 -20.30 0.30
C ALA A 216 -11.14 -20.24 -1.04
N VAL A 217 -11.94 -21.26 -1.32
CA VAL A 217 -12.89 -21.29 -2.42
C VAL A 217 -14.23 -21.71 -1.86
N VAL A 218 -15.29 -20.98 -2.18
CA VAL A 218 -16.66 -21.32 -1.80
C VAL A 218 -17.51 -21.41 -3.04
N VAL A 219 -18.34 -22.44 -3.14
CA VAL A 219 -19.14 -22.74 -4.33
C VAL A 219 -20.62 -22.67 -3.98
N PHE A 220 -21.37 -21.90 -4.77
CA PHE A 220 -22.83 -21.84 -4.72
C PHE A 220 -23.41 -22.30 -6.06
N ASN A 221 -24.57 -22.93 -6.04
CA ASN A 221 -25.32 -23.18 -7.27
C ASN A 221 -26.01 -21.90 -7.76
N LYS A 222 -26.69 -21.96 -8.91
CA LYS A 222 -27.43 -20.81 -9.46
C LYS A 222 -28.58 -20.32 -8.57
N GLU A 223 -29.13 -21.19 -7.73
CA GLU A 223 -30.17 -20.85 -6.73
C GLU A 223 -29.59 -20.21 -5.46
N GLY A 224 -28.27 -20.02 -5.35
CA GLY A 224 -27.61 -19.45 -4.17
C GLY A 224 -27.43 -20.44 -3.01
N THR A 225 -27.67 -21.73 -3.24
CA THR A 225 -27.45 -22.78 -2.24
C THR A 225 -25.97 -23.16 -2.19
N PHE A 226 -25.41 -23.26 -0.98
CA PHE A 226 -24.05 -23.73 -0.76
C PHE A 226 -23.88 -25.16 -1.30
N VAL A 227 -22.82 -25.37 -2.07
CA VAL A 227 -22.47 -26.68 -2.63
C VAL A 227 -21.27 -27.25 -1.89
N GLU A 228 -20.15 -26.54 -1.89
CA GLU A 228 -18.89 -27.03 -1.35
C GLU A 228 -17.94 -25.87 -1.02
N ALA A 229 -17.00 -26.09 -0.13
CA ALA A 229 -15.90 -25.18 0.11
C ALA A 229 -14.55 -25.91 0.15
N LEU A 230 -13.49 -25.21 -0.21
CA LEU A 230 -12.12 -25.71 -0.17
C LEU A 230 -11.24 -24.68 0.53
N THR A 231 -10.35 -25.19 1.38
CA THR A 231 -9.25 -24.42 1.97
C THR A 231 -7.94 -25.11 1.67
N ALA A 232 -6.89 -24.36 1.38
CA ALA A 232 -5.56 -24.94 1.23
C ALA A 232 -4.46 -24.02 1.74
N LYS A 233 -3.41 -24.60 2.32
CA LYS A 233 -2.21 -23.86 2.68
C LYS A 233 -1.22 -23.89 1.52
N VAL A 234 -0.78 -22.72 1.08
CA VAL A 234 0.13 -22.55 -0.05
C VAL A 234 1.33 -21.69 0.35
N SER A 235 2.47 -21.92 -0.29
CA SER A 235 3.64 -21.03 -0.15
C SER A 235 3.51 -19.90 -1.17
N VAL A 236 3.72 -18.66 -0.73
CA VAL A 236 3.49 -17.47 -1.57
C VAL A 236 4.59 -16.44 -1.38
N SER A 237 4.77 -15.62 -2.41
CA SER A 237 5.75 -14.53 -2.44
C SER A 237 5.11 -13.14 -2.40
N SER A 238 3.79 -13.06 -2.60
CA SER A 238 3.03 -11.81 -2.59
C SER A 238 1.53 -12.08 -2.42
N ALA A 239 0.76 -11.04 -2.11
CA ALA A 239 -0.70 -11.13 -2.06
C ALA A 239 -1.28 -11.52 -3.42
N LEU A 240 -0.83 -10.91 -4.53
CA LEU A 240 -1.27 -11.28 -5.87
C LEU A 240 -0.98 -12.76 -6.20
N HIS A 241 0.16 -13.30 -5.75
CA HIS A 241 0.46 -14.72 -5.89
C HIS A 241 -0.56 -15.58 -5.13
N ALA A 242 -0.90 -15.20 -3.89
CA ALA A 242 -1.89 -15.89 -3.08
C ALA A 242 -3.29 -15.88 -3.74
N GLU A 243 -3.75 -14.72 -4.21
CA GLU A 243 -5.02 -14.59 -4.94
C GLU A 243 -5.04 -15.42 -6.23
N SER A 244 -3.93 -15.40 -6.97
CA SER A 244 -3.81 -16.17 -8.22
C SER A 244 -3.90 -17.67 -7.94
N LEU A 245 -3.26 -18.16 -6.86
CA LEU A 245 -3.37 -19.55 -6.45
C LEU A 245 -4.78 -19.90 -5.95
N ALA A 246 -5.45 -19.01 -5.23
CA ALA A 246 -6.85 -19.22 -4.83
C ALA A 246 -7.75 -19.45 -6.05
N LEU A 247 -7.56 -18.65 -7.11
CA LEU A 247 -8.26 -18.84 -8.38
C LEU A 247 -7.86 -20.15 -9.10
N CYS A 248 -6.59 -20.54 -9.07
CA CYS A 248 -6.15 -21.86 -9.59
C CYS A 248 -6.83 -23.02 -8.85
N HIS A 249 -7.00 -22.91 -7.53
CA HIS A 249 -7.73 -23.88 -6.72
C HIS A 249 -9.21 -23.92 -7.09
N ALA A 250 -9.81 -22.78 -7.41
CA ALA A 250 -11.20 -22.72 -7.89
C ALA A 250 -11.36 -23.45 -9.23
N PHE A 251 -10.48 -23.24 -10.21
CA PHE A 251 -10.47 -24.00 -11.47
C PHE A 251 -10.24 -25.50 -11.25
N SER A 252 -9.34 -25.86 -10.35
CA SER A 252 -9.08 -27.26 -10.03
C SER A 252 -10.32 -27.93 -9.41
N LEU A 253 -11.05 -27.21 -8.57
CA LEU A 253 -12.30 -27.68 -7.97
C LEU A 253 -13.41 -27.81 -9.02
N SER A 254 -13.55 -26.83 -9.93
CA SER A 254 -14.56 -26.90 -10.99
C SER A 254 -14.36 -28.10 -11.93
N LEU A 255 -13.09 -28.45 -12.21
CA LEU A 255 -12.76 -29.66 -12.98
C LEU A 255 -13.11 -30.94 -12.24
N LYS A 256 -12.85 -31.01 -10.93
CA LYS A 256 -13.22 -32.17 -10.09
C LYS A 256 -14.73 -32.36 -10.00
N MET A 257 -15.47 -31.27 -9.96
CA MET A 257 -16.94 -31.26 -9.95
C MET A 257 -17.55 -31.49 -11.35
N ASN A 258 -16.73 -31.62 -12.40
CA ASN A 258 -17.15 -31.76 -13.79
C ASN A 258 -18.10 -30.63 -14.24
N CYS A 259 -17.85 -29.40 -13.77
CA CYS A 259 -18.66 -28.23 -14.08
C CYS A 259 -18.47 -27.81 -15.55
N LYS A 260 -19.56 -27.75 -16.32
CA LYS A 260 -19.55 -27.29 -17.71
C LYS A 260 -19.86 -25.79 -17.84
N ASP A 261 -20.57 -25.24 -16.86
CA ASP A 261 -20.98 -23.84 -16.82
C ASP A 261 -20.66 -23.28 -15.44
N ALA A 262 -19.63 -22.43 -15.35
CA ALA A 262 -19.20 -21.85 -14.08
C ALA A 262 -18.67 -20.43 -14.18
N SER A 263 -18.95 -19.64 -13.14
CA SER A 263 -18.43 -18.28 -12.94
C SER A 263 -17.45 -18.26 -11.78
N PHE A 264 -16.34 -17.54 -11.94
CA PHE A 264 -15.31 -17.39 -10.92
C PHE A 264 -15.20 -15.94 -10.48
N TYR A 265 -15.24 -15.72 -9.19
CA TYR A 265 -15.24 -14.41 -8.56
C TYR A 265 -14.01 -14.25 -7.67
N THR A 266 -13.38 -13.09 -7.77
CA THR A 266 -12.24 -12.66 -6.94
C THR A 266 -12.42 -11.19 -6.58
N ASP A 267 -11.96 -10.77 -5.40
CA ASP A 267 -11.93 -9.36 -5.02
C ASP A 267 -10.67 -8.62 -5.49
N CYS A 268 -9.73 -9.35 -6.09
CA CYS A 268 -8.49 -8.81 -6.63
C CYS A 268 -8.69 -8.24 -8.04
N LEU A 269 -8.95 -6.94 -8.13
CA LEU A 269 -9.16 -6.24 -9.42
C LEU A 269 -7.96 -6.41 -10.37
N GLN A 270 -6.74 -6.40 -9.83
CA GLN A 270 -5.52 -6.61 -10.62
C GLN A 270 -5.52 -8.01 -11.27
N LEU A 271 -5.90 -9.05 -10.52
CA LEU A 271 -5.99 -10.42 -11.04
C LEU A 271 -7.08 -10.55 -12.11
N ALA A 272 -8.28 -10.06 -11.82
CA ALA A 272 -9.40 -10.12 -12.78
C ALA A 272 -9.06 -9.42 -14.10
N ASN A 273 -8.47 -8.21 -14.03
CA ASN A 273 -8.04 -7.48 -15.22
C ASN A 273 -6.90 -8.18 -15.98
N ALA A 274 -5.94 -8.75 -15.27
CA ALA A 274 -4.83 -9.48 -15.89
C ALA A 274 -5.31 -10.73 -16.63
N VAL A 275 -6.23 -11.47 -16.02
CA VAL A 275 -6.88 -12.64 -16.63
C VAL A 275 -7.68 -12.27 -17.86
N LYS A 276 -8.52 -11.22 -17.76
CA LYS A 276 -9.34 -10.73 -18.87
C LYS A 276 -8.50 -10.30 -20.08
N ASN A 277 -7.36 -9.66 -19.83
CA ASN A 277 -6.49 -9.13 -20.88
C ASN A 277 -5.37 -10.09 -21.30
N TYR A 278 -5.34 -11.33 -20.79
CA TYR A 278 -4.24 -12.29 -21.00
C TYR A 278 -2.85 -11.68 -20.74
N SER A 279 -2.75 -10.84 -19.72
CA SER A 279 -1.52 -10.12 -19.37
C SER A 279 -0.91 -10.64 -18.08
N ILE A 280 0.42 -10.62 -18.01
CA ILE A 280 1.16 -11.08 -16.82
C ILE A 280 1.64 -9.82 -16.07
N PRO A 281 1.07 -9.48 -14.91
CA PRO A 281 1.41 -8.24 -14.21
C PRO A 281 2.83 -8.25 -13.64
N MET A 282 3.32 -9.43 -13.27
CA MET A 282 4.66 -9.63 -12.70
C MET A 282 5.28 -10.90 -13.29
N TRP A 283 6.48 -10.78 -13.85
CA TRP A 283 7.18 -11.87 -14.55
C TRP A 283 7.45 -13.10 -13.66
N ASN A 284 7.64 -12.90 -12.35
CA ASN A 284 7.88 -13.99 -11.41
C ASN A 284 6.62 -14.84 -11.15
N LEU A 285 5.45 -14.40 -11.62
CA LEU A 285 4.18 -15.13 -11.57
C LEU A 285 3.78 -15.72 -12.93
N SER A 286 4.67 -15.69 -13.94
CA SER A 286 4.35 -16.12 -15.30
C SER A 286 3.80 -17.54 -15.36
N ASN A 287 4.35 -18.48 -14.59
CA ASN A 287 3.87 -19.86 -14.54
C ASN A 287 2.41 -19.96 -14.06
N VAL A 288 2.04 -19.20 -13.03
CA VAL A 288 0.68 -19.19 -12.47
C VAL A 288 -0.30 -18.58 -13.47
N PHE A 289 0.05 -17.44 -14.07
CA PHE A 289 -0.80 -16.79 -15.06
C PHE A 289 -0.95 -17.61 -16.35
N LEU A 290 0.12 -18.23 -16.85
CA LEU A 290 0.04 -19.14 -18.00
C LEU A 290 -0.89 -20.33 -17.71
N HIS A 291 -0.86 -20.86 -16.49
CA HIS A 291 -1.79 -21.90 -16.07
C HIS A 291 -3.24 -21.39 -16.07
N LEU A 292 -3.52 -20.22 -15.48
CA LEU A 292 -4.86 -19.60 -15.49
C LEU A 292 -5.38 -19.40 -16.92
N PHE A 293 -4.54 -18.89 -17.83
CA PHE A 293 -4.91 -18.71 -19.23
C PHE A 293 -5.21 -20.04 -19.93
N SER A 294 -4.48 -21.11 -19.61
CA SER A 294 -4.73 -22.44 -20.15
C SER A 294 -6.09 -22.99 -19.68
N CYS A 295 -6.44 -22.81 -18.41
CA CYS A 295 -7.73 -23.24 -17.85
C CYS A 295 -8.92 -22.54 -18.53
N LEU A 296 -8.77 -21.26 -18.88
CA LEU A 296 -9.79 -20.49 -19.58
C LEU A 296 -9.93 -20.86 -21.06
N LYS A 297 -8.80 -21.05 -21.76
CA LYS A 297 -8.82 -21.45 -23.18
C LYS A 297 -9.49 -22.80 -23.40
N LEU A 298 -9.34 -23.72 -22.46
CA LEU A 298 -9.93 -25.06 -22.56
C LEU A 298 -11.43 -25.09 -22.28
N ASN A 299 -11.99 -24.04 -21.68
CA ASN A 299 -13.39 -24.01 -21.28
C ASN A 299 -14.06 -22.69 -21.69
N THR A 300 -14.65 -22.66 -22.87
CA THR A 300 -15.30 -21.48 -23.47
C THR A 300 -16.51 -20.95 -22.69
N GLY A 301 -16.97 -21.68 -21.67
CA GLY A 301 -18.04 -21.29 -20.76
C GLY A 301 -17.59 -20.62 -19.46
N LEU A 302 -16.28 -20.48 -19.19
CA LEU A 302 -15.80 -19.93 -17.91
C LEU A 302 -15.51 -18.43 -18.00
N GLY A 303 -16.05 -17.67 -17.04
CA GLY A 303 -15.78 -16.24 -16.88
C GLY A 303 -15.13 -15.96 -15.52
N VAL A 304 -14.10 -15.11 -15.51
CA VAL A 304 -13.51 -14.58 -14.27
C VAL A 304 -13.98 -13.13 -14.11
N PHE A 305 -14.58 -12.84 -12.96
CA PHE A 305 -15.21 -11.57 -12.66
C PHE A 305 -14.65 -10.98 -11.37
N TRP A 306 -14.54 -9.66 -11.34
CA TRP A 306 -14.21 -8.93 -10.13
C TRP A 306 -15.47 -8.68 -9.30
N LEU A 307 -15.35 -8.82 -7.98
CA LEU A 307 -16.33 -8.35 -7.00
C LEU A 307 -15.69 -7.38 -6.01
N PRO A 308 -16.42 -6.39 -5.48
CA PRO A 308 -15.95 -5.65 -4.32
C PRO A 308 -15.78 -6.60 -3.12
N ARG A 309 -14.83 -6.31 -2.23
CA ARG A 309 -14.51 -7.16 -1.07
C ARG A 309 -15.72 -7.38 -0.16
N GLU A 310 -16.59 -6.36 -0.08
CA GLU A 310 -17.85 -6.39 0.65
C GLU A 310 -18.84 -7.44 0.10
N ALA A 311 -18.74 -7.79 -1.19
CA ALA A 311 -19.52 -8.84 -1.83
C ALA A 311 -18.85 -10.22 -1.80
N ASN A 312 -17.55 -10.31 -1.44
CA ASN A 312 -16.79 -11.56 -1.34
C ASN A 312 -16.48 -11.97 0.11
N LEU A 313 -17.29 -11.50 1.08
CA LEU A 313 -17.05 -11.72 2.50
C LEU A 313 -17.03 -13.20 2.90
N VAL A 314 -17.72 -14.07 2.16
CA VAL A 314 -17.82 -15.49 2.46
C VAL A 314 -16.46 -16.19 2.26
N ALA A 315 -15.83 -16.02 1.09
CA ALA A 315 -14.49 -16.53 0.84
C ALA A 315 -13.47 -15.87 1.78
N HIS A 316 -13.61 -14.57 2.01
CA HIS A 316 -12.72 -13.81 2.88
C HIS A 316 -12.67 -14.32 4.32
N LYS A 317 -13.85 -14.50 4.93
CA LYS A 317 -13.96 -15.03 6.29
C LYS A 317 -13.47 -16.47 6.36
N LEU A 318 -13.73 -17.29 5.33
CA LEU A 318 -13.25 -18.68 5.29
C LEU A 318 -11.72 -18.75 5.22
N ALA A 319 -11.08 -17.91 4.39
CA ALA A 319 -9.63 -17.83 4.29
C ALA A 319 -9.01 -17.38 5.64
N ALA A 320 -9.59 -16.37 6.29
CA ALA A 320 -9.16 -15.90 7.60
C ALA A 320 -9.31 -16.99 8.68
N TRP A 321 -10.44 -17.71 8.70
CA TRP A 321 -10.67 -18.83 9.61
C TRP A 321 -9.68 -19.97 9.40
N ALA A 322 -9.42 -20.34 8.14
CA ALA A 322 -8.44 -21.37 7.78
C ALA A 322 -7.03 -20.97 8.22
N ALA A 323 -6.68 -19.70 8.10
CA ALA A 323 -5.40 -19.17 8.57
C ALA A 323 -5.26 -19.19 10.10
N LEU A 324 -6.34 -18.89 10.84
CA LEU A 324 -6.35 -18.93 12.30
C LEU A 324 -6.23 -20.36 12.83
N ASN A 325 -6.86 -21.33 12.15
CA ASN A 325 -6.93 -22.73 12.61
C ASN A 325 -5.93 -23.66 11.88
N ASN A 326 -5.13 -23.12 10.96
CA ASN A 326 -4.19 -23.85 10.11
C ASN A 326 -4.85 -25.05 9.38
N VAL A 327 -6.02 -24.82 8.77
CA VAL A 327 -6.83 -25.85 8.09
C VAL A 327 -6.58 -25.85 6.58
N SER A 328 -6.44 -27.05 5.99
CA SER A 328 -6.23 -27.25 4.56
C SER A 328 -6.96 -28.52 4.11
N ARG A 329 -8.23 -28.38 3.73
CA ARG A 329 -9.08 -29.48 3.28
C ARG A 329 -10.30 -28.97 2.50
N VAL A 330 -11.00 -29.89 1.87
CA VAL A 330 -12.38 -29.70 1.41
C VAL A 330 -13.31 -29.73 2.62
N CYS A 331 -14.30 -28.84 2.66
CA CYS A 331 -15.25 -28.68 3.75
C CYS A 331 -16.69 -28.83 3.23
N SER A 332 -17.46 -29.70 3.89
CA SER A 332 -18.90 -29.83 3.66
C SER A 332 -19.71 -28.76 4.42
N ALA A 333 -21.00 -28.62 4.11
CA ALA A 333 -21.87 -27.61 4.72
C ALA A 333 -21.94 -27.68 6.26
N GLY A 334 -21.83 -28.88 6.84
CA GLY A 334 -21.82 -29.08 8.30
C GLY A 334 -20.48 -28.76 8.98
N GLU A 335 -19.42 -28.52 8.21
CA GLU A 335 -18.06 -28.29 8.71
C GLU A 335 -17.58 -26.84 8.55
N VAL A 336 -18.40 -26.00 7.89
CA VAL A 336 -18.17 -24.56 7.77
C VAL A 336 -19.13 -23.81 8.70
N ALA A 337 -18.71 -22.65 9.19
CA ALA A 337 -19.56 -21.84 10.04
C ALA A 337 -20.88 -21.48 9.32
N PRO A 338 -22.03 -21.37 10.02
CA PRO A 338 -23.34 -21.18 9.38
C PRO A 338 -23.38 -20.01 8.39
N PHE A 339 -22.69 -18.90 8.67
CA PHE A 339 -22.62 -17.75 7.78
C PHE A 339 -21.90 -18.01 6.43
N VAL A 340 -21.12 -19.09 6.32
CA VAL A 340 -20.51 -19.54 5.07
C VAL A 340 -21.49 -20.39 4.27
N ALA A 341 -22.32 -21.18 4.96
CA ALA A 341 -23.31 -22.07 4.35
C ALA A 341 -24.59 -21.34 3.89
N THR A 342 -24.95 -20.23 4.51
CA THR A 342 -26.19 -19.47 4.23
C THR A 342 -25.96 -18.30 3.26
N GLY A 343 -25.15 -18.48 2.21
CA GLY A 343 -24.75 -17.38 1.31
C GLY A 343 -25.88 -16.44 0.89
N PHE A 344 -25.61 -15.14 1.02
CA PHE A 344 -26.47 -13.95 0.82
C PHE A 344 -27.48 -13.63 1.93
#